data_AF-A0A818L564-F1
#
_entry.id   AF-A0A818L564-F1
#
_cell.length_a   1.000
_cell.length_b   1.000
_cell.length_c   1.000
_cell.angle_alpha   90.00
_cell.angle_beta   90.00
_cell.angle_gamma   90.00
#
_symmetry.space_group_name_H-M   'P 1'
#
loop_
_entity.id
_entity.type
_entity.pdbx_description
1 polymer ?
#
loop_
_entity_poly.entity_id
_entity_poly.type
_entity_poly.pdbx_seq_one_letter_code
_entity_poly.pdbx_strand_id
1 'polypeptide(L)'
;MDIDNILSTRLEELQQKFPTRFSKSIYVLKAVHDNVPTGWKERLIEARRKGNGQRVILIPYNIEGLHWIGILLKFETDRKIELAQLMDPVEYSDFSPEKLGNELKEIYPDTLLRWTYVEKHRDVQQSASITIKNLLKAAEEVQLTYERGTGMRYSNDQTFNDQIAGSLLIE
;
A
#
# COMPACT_ATOMS: atom_id res chain seq x y z
N MET A 1 -3.73 -8.52 20.76
CA MET A 1 -2.67 -8.88 19.80
C MET A 1 -1.95 -7.60 19.43
N ASP A 2 -0.63 -7.62 19.37
CA ASP A 2 0.20 -6.46 18.99
C ASP A 2 0.49 -6.52 17.49
N ILE A 3 -0.51 -6.14 16.69
CA ILE A 3 -0.52 -6.38 15.25
C ILE A 3 0.56 -5.57 14.52
N ASP A 4 0.87 -4.36 14.97
CA ASP A 4 1.86 -3.50 14.34
C ASP A 4 3.29 -4.01 14.59
N ASN A 5 3.59 -4.52 15.79
CA ASN A 5 4.88 -5.17 16.03
C ASN A 5 5.04 -6.45 15.21
N ILE A 6 4.01 -7.31 15.13
CA ILE A 6 4.06 -8.53 14.31
C ILE A 6 4.24 -8.19 12.82
N LEU A 7 3.50 -7.18 12.33
CA LEU A 7 3.62 -6.71 10.95
C LEU A 7 5.02 -6.15 10.66
N SER A 8 5.58 -5.39 11.59
CA SER A 8 6.94 -4.82 11.48
C SER A 8 8.00 -5.91 11.40
N THR A 9 7.96 -6.90 12.31
CA THR A 9 8.91 -8.03 12.30
C THR A 9 8.83 -8.81 10.98
N ARG A 10 7.63 -9.12 10.49
CA ARG A 10 7.48 -9.85 9.22
C ARG A 10 7.93 -9.04 8.01
N LEU A 11 7.75 -7.72 8.03
CA LEU A 11 8.26 -6.84 6.99
C LEU A 11 9.79 -6.84 6.98
N GLU A 12 10.42 -6.76 8.15
CA GLU A 12 11.89 -6.84 8.29
C GLU A 12 12.43 -8.17 7.78
N GLU A 13 11.78 -9.30 8.11
CA GLU A 13 12.13 -10.62 7.59
C GLU A 13 12.07 -10.66 6.04
N LEU A 14 11.03 -10.08 5.43
CA LEU A 14 10.91 -10.00 3.98
C LEU A 14 11.97 -9.11 3.36
N GLN A 15 12.30 -7.98 4.00
CA GLN A 15 13.37 -7.07 3.56
C GLN A 15 14.73 -7.74 3.59
N GLN A 16 15.02 -8.52 4.64
CA GLN A 16 16.26 -9.29 4.75
C GLN A 16 16.34 -10.41 3.71
N LYS A 17 15.21 -11.11 3.47
CA LYS A 17 15.14 -12.23 2.53
C LYS A 17 15.18 -11.79 1.07
N PHE A 18 14.63 -10.60 0.76
CA PHE A 18 14.50 -10.09 -0.61
C PHE A 18 14.90 -8.59 -0.71
N PRO A 19 16.16 -8.23 -0.45
CA PRO A 19 16.58 -6.83 -0.29
C PRO A 19 16.42 -5.98 -1.56
N THR A 20 16.57 -6.58 -2.74
CA THR A 20 16.36 -5.87 -4.02
C THR A 20 14.89 -5.55 -4.25
N ARG A 21 14.01 -6.52 -4.01
CA ARG A 21 12.56 -6.39 -4.13
C ARG A 21 12.01 -5.36 -3.13
N PHE A 22 12.53 -5.34 -1.91
CA PHE A 22 12.11 -4.39 -0.87
C PHE A 22 13.12 -3.24 -0.70
N SER A 23 13.59 -2.68 -1.82
CA SER A 23 14.58 -1.60 -1.81
C SER A 23 14.01 -0.23 -1.43
N LYS A 24 12.69 -0.04 -1.50
CA LYS A 24 12.04 1.22 -1.12
C LYS A 24 11.62 1.24 0.35
N SER A 25 11.55 2.44 0.91
CA SER A 25 11.11 2.65 2.29
C SER A 25 9.65 2.24 2.48
N ILE A 26 9.45 1.21 3.30
CA ILE A 26 8.14 0.77 3.79
C ILE A 26 8.12 0.95 5.31
N TYR A 27 7.07 1.57 5.82
CA TYR A 27 6.90 1.84 7.24
C TYR A 27 5.61 1.21 7.74
N VAL A 28 5.64 0.69 8.95
CA VAL A 28 4.43 0.29 9.69
C VAL A 28 4.12 1.38 10.71
N LEU A 29 2.90 1.91 10.67
CA LEU A 29 2.42 2.76 11.76
C LEU A 29 1.87 1.90 12.89
N LYS A 30 1.94 2.45 14.10
CA LYS A 30 1.21 1.90 15.24
C LYS A 30 -0.26 1.70 14.89
N ALA A 31 -0.83 0.61 15.39
CA ALA A 31 -2.23 0.30 15.20
C ALA A 31 -3.12 1.49 15.57
N VAL A 32 -4.13 1.71 14.74
CA VAL A 32 -5.19 2.69 14.99
C VAL A 32 -6.41 1.95 15.48
N HIS A 33 -7.05 2.50 16.51
CA HIS A 33 -8.33 2.02 17.01
C HIS A 33 -9.36 3.12 16.80
N ASP A 34 -10.49 2.78 16.19
CA ASP A 34 -11.57 3.73 15.87
C ASP A 34 -12.26 4.32 17.11
N ASN A 35 -12.21 3.61 18.23
CA ASN A 35 -12.68 4.03 19.54
C ASN A 35 -11.75 5.03 20.23
N VAL A 36 -10.61 5.38 19.62
CA VAL A 36 -9.70 6.45 20.07
C VAL A 36 -9.90 7.68 19.18
N PRO A 37 -10.64 8.71 19.65
CA PRO A 37 -11.17 9.80 18.80
C PRO A 37 -10.14 10.62 18.01
N THR A 38 -8.87 10.58 18.38
CA THR A 38 -7.78 11.29 17.67
C THR A 38 -6.67 10.36 17.15
N GLY A 39 -6.76 9.06 17.43
CA GLY A 39 -5.69 8.10 17.15
C GLY A 39 -5.35 8.05 15.66
N TRP A 40 -6.36 8.06 14.80
CA TRP A 40 -6.17 8.08 13.35
C TRP A 40 -5.46 9.36 12.85
N LYS A 41 -5.97 10.54 13.24
CA LYS A 41 -5.47 11.85 12.80
C LYS A 41 -4.03 12.08 13.24
N GLU A 42 -3.71 11.75 14.49
CA GLU A 42 -2.35 11.87 15.04
C GLU A 42 -1.37 10.98 14.28
N ARG A 43 -1.73 9.73 13.97
CA ARG A 43 -0.87 8.79 13.24
C ARG A 43 -0.61 9.24 11.81
N LEU A 44 -1.62 9.80 11.13
CA LEU A 44 -1.43 10.36 9.79
C LEU A 44 -0.57 11.63 9.78
N ILE A 45 -0.69 12.48 10.81
CA ILE A 45 0.20 13.65 10.99
C ILE A 45 1.63 13.19 11.29
N GLU A 46 1.79 12.15 12.12
CA GLU A 46 3.08 11.53 12.41
C GLU A 46 3.73 10.97 11.14
N ALA A 47 2.98 10.23 10.32
CA ALA A 47 3.39 9.73 9.01
C ALA A 47 3.81 10.86 8.04
N ARG A 48 3.15 12.02 8.11
CA ARG A 48 3.51 13.21 7.32
C ARG A 48 4.83 13.82 7.77
N ARG A 49 5.11 13.82 9.08
CA ARG A 49 6.31 14.43 9.68
C ARG A 49 7.55 13.55 9.55
N LYS A 50 7.41 12.23 9.71
CA LYS A 50 8.53 11.29 9.79
C LYS A 50 9.16 10.92 8.44
N GLY A 51 8.55 11.30 7.31
CA GLY A 51 9.01 10.85 6.00
C GLY A 51 9.07 11.95 4.95
N ASN A 52 10.16 11.97 4.20
CA ASN A 52 10.29 12.68 2.93
C ASN A 52 10.47 11.67 1.80
N GLY A 53 10.06 12.03 0.59
CA GLY A 53 10.27 11.17 -0.58
C GLY A 53 9.23 10.05 -0.75
N GLN A 54 9.48 9.22 -1.77
CA GLN A 54 8.66 8.05 -2.09
C GLN A 54 8.74 7.02 -0.96
N ARG A 55 7.57 6.59 -0.47
CA ARG A 55 7.48 5.60 0.60
C ARG A 55 6.12 4.91 0.60
N VAL A 56 6.07 3.75 1.22
CA VAL A 56 4.83 3.02 1.51
C VAL A 56 4.60 3.02 3.02
N ILE A 57 3.35 3.21 3.43
CA ILE A 57 2.93 3.16 4.82
C ILE A 57 1.84 2.11 4.96
N LEU A 58 2.02 1.19 5.89
CA LEU A 58 1.07 0.16 6.28
C LEU A 58 0.46 0.54 7.63
N ILE A 59 -0.87 0.53 7.71
CA ILE A 59 -1.61 0.92 8.90
C ILE A 59 -2.61 -0.19 9.23
N PRO A 60 -2.38 -0.95 10.31
CA PRO A 60 -3.41 -1.78 10.91
C PRO A 60 -4.46 -0.87 11.56
N TYR A 61 -5.74 -1.11 11.25
CA TYR A 61 -6.86 -0.36 11.80
C TYR A 61 -7.87 -1.32 12.44
N ASN A 62 -8.26 -1.03 13.66
CA ASN A 62 -9.16 -1.83 14.45
C ASN A 62 -10.49 -1.12 14.61
N ILE A 63 -11.54 -1.79 14.16
CA ILE A 63 -12.93 -1.38 14.25
C ILE A 63 -13.51 -1.99 15.52
N GLU A 64 -14.01 -1.14 16.40
CA GLU A 64 -14.74 -1.45 17.63
C GLU A 64 -14.03 -2.45 18.58
N GLY A 65 -12.70 -2.54 18.55
CA GLY A 65 -11.96 -3.50 19.38
C GLY A 65 -11.89 -4.91 18.80
N LEU A 66 -12.63 -5.22 17.73
CA LEU A 66 -12.93 -6.61 17.33
C LEU A 66 -12.46 -6.96 15.93
N HIS A 67 -12.60 -6.04 14.99
CA HIS A 67 -12.39 -6.31 13.58
C HIS A 67 -11.19 -5.53 13.04
N TRP A 68 -10.16 -6.24 12.59
CA TRP A 68 -9.00 -5.64 11.96
C TRP A 68 -9.14 -5.52 10.45
N ILE A 69 -8.81 -4.33 9.94
CA ILE A 69 -8.65 -4.03 8.52
C ILE A 69 -7.26 -3.46 8.27
N GLY A 70 -6.79 -3.53 7.02
CA GLY A 70 -5.52 -2.97 6.59
C GLY A 70 -5.70 -1.73 5.73
N ILE A 71 -4.83 -0.73 5.92
CA ILE A 71 -4.75 0.44 5.04
C ILE A 71 -3.31 0.56 4.52
N LEU A 72 -3.16 0.72 3.21
CA LEU A 72 -1.89 1.00 2.55
C LEU A 72 -1.93 2.39 1.93
N LEU A 73 -0.93 3.21 2.24
CA LEU A 73 -0.73 4.52 1.62
C LEU A 73 0.63 4.54 0.90
N LYS A 74 0.63 4.86 -0.38
CA LYS A 74 1.83 5.05 -1.20
C LYS A 74 2.00 6.55 -1.45
N PHE A 75 3.18 7.07 -1.13
CA PHE A 75 3.49 8.49 -1.27
C PHE A 75 4.44 8.74 -2.44
N GLU A 76 4.22 9.86 -3.11
CA GLU A 76 5.16 10.43 -4.07
C GLU A 76 6.24 11.28 -3.37
N THR A 77 7.20 11.79 -4.15
CA THR A 77 8.29 12.65 -3.65
C THR A 77 7.80 13.97 -3.06
N ASP A 78 6.69 14.51 -3.55
CA ASP A 78 6.09 15.78 -3.10
C ASP A 78 5.18 15.62 -1.86
N ARG A 79 5.20 14.44 -1.23
CA ARG A 79 4.38 14.06 -0.06
C ARG A 79 2.89 13.93 -0.37
N LYS A 80 2.47 13.89 -1.64
CA LYS A 80 1.10 13.48 -1.99
C LYS A 80 0.94 11.98 -1.93
N ILE A 81 -0.30 11.53 -1.73
CA ILE A 81 -0.67 10.12 -1.76
C ILE A 81 -1.00 9.75 -3.21
N GLU A 82 -0.19 8.87 -3.79
CA GLU A 82 -0.40 8.29 -5.12
C GLU A 82 -1.49 7.21 -5.09
N LEU A 83 -1.50 6.41 -4.01
CA LEU A 83 -2.38 5.26 -3.84
C LEU A 83 -2.80 5.15 -2.38
N ALA A 84 -4.11 5.04 -2.14
CA ALA A 84 -4.69 4.71 -0.84
C ALA A 84 -5.63 3.51 -0.99
N GLN A 85 -5.25 2.39 -0.35
CA GLN A 85 -5.99 1.14 -0.41
C GLN A 85 -6.51 0.75 0.97
N LEU A 86 -7.75 0.30 0.99
CA LEU A 86 -8.42 -0.28 2.13
C LEU A 86 -8.66 -1.78 1.90
N MET A 87 -8.32 -2.59 2.88
CA MET A 87 -8.32 -4.05 2.82
C MET A 87 -9.10 -4.58 4.02
N ASP A 88 -10.35 -4.98 3.78
CA ASP A 88 -11.18 -5.63 4.78
C ASP A 88 -11.12 -7.16 4.56
N PRO A 89 -10.55 -7.91 5.50
CA PRO A 89 -10.40 -9.35 5.39
C PRO A 89 -11.70 -10.11 5.70
N VAL A 90 -12.81 -9.44 6.05
CA VAL A 90 -14.07 -10.09 6.40
C VAL A 90 -15.05 -10.06 5.22
N GLU A 91 -15.66 -11.22 4.92
CA GLU A 91 -16.51 -11.43 3.74
C GLU A 91 -17.81 -10.61 3.78
N TYR A 92 -18.45 -10.53 4.96
CA TYR A 92 -19.75 -9.89 5.18
C TYR A 92 -19.65 -8.75 6.21
N SER A 93 -18.63 -7.91 6.07
CA SER A 93 -18.42 -6.76 6.94
C SER A 93 -19.41 -5.64 6.62
N ASP A 94 -20.03 -5.07 7.66
CA ASP A 94 -20.86 -3.87 7.58
C ASP A 94 -20.03 -2.57 7.63
N PHE A 95 -18.69 -2.67 7.61
CA PHE A 95 -17.81 -1.52 7.68
C PHE A 95 -17.97 -0.60 6.45
N SER A 96 -18.27 0.67 6.71
CA SER A 96 -18.26 1.72 5.69
C SER A 96 -16.95 2.51 5.71
N PRO A 97 -16.26 2.67 4.57
CA PRO A 97 -15.01 3.41 4.49
C PRO A 97 -15.20 4.93 4.51
N GLU A 98 -16.44 5.44 4.44
CA GLU A 98 -16.71 6.85 4.17
C GLU A 98 -16.14 7.78 5.25
N LYS A 99 -16.37 7.43 6.52
CA LYS A 99 -15.82 8.18 7.66
C LYS A 99 -14.30 8.29 7.57
N LEU A 100 -13.64 7.14 7.39
CA LEU A 100 -12.19 7.04 7.28
C LEU A 100 -11.64 7.81 6.07
N GLY A 101 -12.33 7.74 4.93
CA GLY A 101 -12.02 8.48 3.73
C GLY A 101 -12.14 9.99 3.92
N ASN A 102 -13.17 10.46 4.62
CA ASN A 102 -13.34 11.88 4.95
C ASN A 102 -12.25 12.38 5.90
N GLU A 103 -11.93 11.62 6.94
CA GLU A 103 -10.84 11.95 7.86
C GLU A 103 -9.47 12.00 7.15
N LEU A 104 -9.24 11.09 6.18
CA LEU A 104 -8.02 11.12 5.36
C LEU A 104 -7.94 12.39 4.50
N LYS A 105 -9.07 12.83 3.93
CA LYS A 105 -9.16 14.06 3.11
C LYS A 105 -8.92 15.34 3.89
N GLU A 106 -9.17 15.36 5.20
CA GLU A 106 -8.81 16.52 6.04
C GLU A 106 -7.30 16.80 6.04
N ILE A 107 -6.48 15.76 5.86
CA ILE A 107 -5.02 15.86 5.89
C ILE A 107 -4.46 15.86 4.47
N TYR A 108 -5.05 15.06 3.57
CA TYR A 108 -4.64 14.88 2.19
C TYR A 108 -5.85 15.08 1.24
N PRO A 109 -6.21 16.33 0.92
CA PRO A 109 -7.48 16.67 0.24
C PRO A 109 -7.76 15.94 -1.07
N ASP A 110 -6.71 15.64 -1.85
CA ASP A 110 -6.85 15.01 -3.16
C ASP A 110 -6.87 13.47 -3.11
N THR A 111 -6.95 12.88 -1.91
CA THR A 111 -6.88 11.43 -1.73
C THR A 111 -8.24 10.76 -1.79
N LEU A 112 -8.31 9.66 -2.54
CA LEU A 112 -9.45 8.75 -2.54
C LEU A 112 -9.04 7.40 -1.94
N LEU A 113 -9.62 7.04 -0.79
CA LEU A 113 -9.45 5.73 -0.18
C LEU A 113 -10.27 4.69 -0.95
N ARG A 114 -9.60 3.70 -1.56
CA ARG A 114 -10.23 2.70 -2.43
C ARG A 114 -10.28 1.33 -1.78
N TRP A 115 -11.44 0.70 -1.85
CA TRP A 115 -11.58 -0.73 -1.60
C TRP A 115 -10.66 -1.54 -2.51
N THR A 116 -9.92 -2.48 -1.95
CA THR A 116 -9.06 -3.41 -2.69
C THR A 116 -9.53 -4.83 -2.45
N TYR A 117 -9.59 -5.62 -3.53
CA TYR A 117 -9.89 -7.04 -3.44
C TYR A 117 -8.71 -7.77 -2.81
N VAL A 118 -8.96 -8.44 -1.70
CA VAL A 118 -7.95 -9.12 -0.89
C VAL A 118 -8.45 -10.50 -0.46
N GLU A 119 -7.57 -11.28 0.17
CA GLU A 119 -7.99 -12.52 0.80
C GLU A 119 -9.00 -12.23 1.91
N LYS A 120 -10.11 -12.95 1.87
CA LYS A 120 -11.23 -12.80 2.79
C LYS A 120 -11.48 -14.07 3.59
N HIS A 121 -12.11 -13.91 4.74
CA HIS A 121 -12.53 -14.99 5.61
C HIS A 121 -13.83 -14.64 6.34
N ARG A 122 -14.52 -15.64 6.88
CA ARG A 122 -15.83 -15.47 7.55
C ARG A 122 -15.70 -15.21 9.04
N ASP A 123 -14.65 -15.74 9.66
CA ASP A 123 -14.38 -15.59 11.08
C ASP A 123 -13.65 -14.27 11.38
N VAL A 124 -14.33 -13.33 12.03
CA VAL A 124 -13.78 -12.04 12.46
C VAL A 124 -12.59 -12.20 13.43
N GLN A 125 -12.50 -13.30 14.17
CA GLN A 125 -11.39 -13.56 15.09
C GLN A 125 -10.06 -13.77 14.33
N GLN A 126 -10.13 -14.10 13.05
CA GLN A 126 -8.96 -14.24 12.17
C GLN A 126 -8.61 -12.95 11.43
N SER A 127 -9.41 -11.89 11.56
CA SER A 127 -9.21 -10.63 10.83
C SER A 127 -7.80 -10.06 11.02
N ALA A 128 -7.21 -10.19 12.22
CA ALA A 128 -5.87 -9.69 12.50
C ALA A 128 -4.77 -10.39 11.68
N SER A 129 -4.75 -11.73 11.68
CA SER A 129 -3.73 -12.51 10.97
C SER A 129 -3.85 -12.35 9.45
N ILE A 130 -5.07 -12.25 8.96
CA ILE A 130 -5.36 -12.05 7.53
C ILE A 130 -5.02 -10.61 7.11
N THR A 131 -5.30 -9.61 7.96
CA THR A 131 -4.88 -8.22 7.74
C THR A 131 -3.37 -8.11 7.57
N ILE A 132 -2.58 -8.78 8.42
CA ILE A 132 -1.12 -8.83 8.29
C ILE A 132 -0.72 -9.40 6.92
N LYS A 133 -1.30 -10.55 6.54
CA LYS A 133 -1.01 -11.20 5.24
C LYS A 133 -1.35 -10.28 4.05
N ASN A 134 -2.51 -9.64 4.09
CA ASN A 134 -2.98 -8.75 3.03
C ASN A 134 -2.08 -7.50 2.91
N LEU A 135 -1.71 -6.87 4.03
CA LEU A 135 -0.82 -5.71 4.03
C LEU A 135 0.58 -6.04 3.48
N LEU A 136 1.16 -7.17 3.88
CA LEU A 136 2.46 -7.60 3.37
C LEU A 136 2.43 -7.91 1.88
N LYS A 137 1.38 -8.60 1.42
CA LYS A 137 1.19 -8.91 -0.01
C LYS A 137 1.03 -7.63 -0.84
N ALA A 138 0.20 -6.70 -0.39
CA ALA A 138 0.01 -5.43 -1.08
C ALA A 138 1.29 -4.58 -1.10
N ALA A 139 2.07 -4.59 -0.01
CA ALA A 139 3.37 -3.96 0.04
C ALA A 139 4.32 -4.54 -1.02
N GLU A 140 4.37 -5.86 -1.15
CA GLU A 140 5.14 -6.57 -2.17
C GLU A 140 4.70 -6.21 -3.60
N GLU A 141 3.39 -6.20 -3.87
CA GLU A 141 2.82 -5.83 -5.18
C GLU A 141 3.20 -4.39 -5.59
N VAL A 142 3.17 -3.45 -4.63
CA VAL A 142 3.59 -2.07 -4.87
C VAL A 142 5.07 -1.99 -5.25
N GLN A 143 5.93 -2.77 -4.60
CA GLN A 143 7.35 -2.81 -4.96
C GLN A 143 7.58 -3.36 -6.38
N LEU A 144 6.92 -4.46 -6.73
CA LEU A 144 7.06 -5.09 -8.06
C LEU A 144 6.56 -4.18 -9.20
N THR A 145 5.51 -3.40 -8.95
CA THR A 145 4.98 -2.44 -9.93
C THR A 145 6.00 -1.35 -10.26
N TYR A 146 6.83 -0.95 -9.28
CA TYR A 146 7.90 0.00 -9.54
C TYR A 146 9.00 -0.56 -10.43
N GLU A 147 9.41 -1.81 -10.24
CA GLU A 147 10.42 -2.46 -11.08
C GLU A 147 9.99 -2.47 -12.56
N ARG A 148 8.70 -2.74 -12.81
CA ARG A 148 8.11 -2.72 -14.16
C ARG A 148 7.97 -1.31 -14.73
N GLY A 149 7.66 -0.32 -13.90
CA GLY A 149 7.57 1.09 -14.31
C GLY A 149 8.93 1.75 -14.61
N THR A 150 10.02 1.29 -13.98
CA THR A 150 11.38 1.75 -14.28
C THR A 150 12.05 1.00 -15.44
N GLY A 151 11.53 -0.18 -15.82
CA GLY A 151 12.01 -0.99 -16.94
C GLY A 151 11.54 -0.53 -18.33
N MET A 152 10.62 0.44 -18.40
CA MET A 152 10.21 1.11 -19.65
C MET A 152 10.57 2.60 -19.61
N ARG A 153 11.86 2.92 -19.44
CA ARG A 153 12.40 4.11 -20.10
C ARG A 153 12.87 3.64 -21.47
N TYR A 154 12.14 4.06 -22.50
CA TYR A 154 12.57 3.95 -23.88
C TYR A 154 14.03 4.41 -23.98
N SER A 155 14.93 3.46 -24.21
CA SER A 155 16.15 3.74 -24.94
C SER A 155 15.70 4.28 -26.29
N ASN A 156 15.71 5.60 -26.46
CA ASN A 156 15.73 6.20 -27.77
C ASN A 156 17.10 5.89 -28.39
N ASP A 157 17.35 4.62 -28.72
CA ASP A 157 18.32 4.26 -29.72
C ASP A 157 17.57 4.27 -31.06
N GLN A 158 17.72 5.39 -31.76
CA GLN A 158 17.30 5.58 -33.16
C GLN A 158 18.14 4.70 -34.10
N THR A 159 18.09 3.38 -33.96
CA THR A 159 18.82 2.46 -34.86
C THR A 159 18.00 1.27 -35.33
N PHE A 160 16.71 1.18 -34.96
CA PHE A 160 15.88 0.02 -35.30
C PHE A 160 14.72 0.32 -36.27
N ASN A 161 14.87 1.30 -37.17
CA ASN A 161 13.82 1.60 -38.17
C ASN A 161 14.27 1.68 -39.64
N ASP A 162 15.51 1.33 -39.99
CA ASP A 162 15.96 1.37 -41.41
C ASP A 162 16.33 0.02 -42.04
N GLN A 163 16.03 -1.13 -41.42
CA GLN A 163 16.41 -2.43 -41.99
C GLN A 163 15.29 -3.43 -42.31
N ILE A 164 14.01 -3.11 -42.07
CA ILE A 164 12.90 -4.01 -42.45
C ILE A 164 11.77 -3.22 -43.11
N ALA A 165 12.05 -2.51 -44.21
CA ALA A 165 10.99 -1.97 -45.08
C ALA A 165 11.43 -1.66 -46.53
N GLY A 166 12.57 -2.19 -47.01
CA GLY A 166 13.18 -1.69 -48.25
C GLY A 166 13.66 -2.69 -49.29
N SER A 167 13.50 -4.01 -49.13
CA SER A 167 13.91 -4.97 -50.17
C SER A 167 13.07 -6.24 -50.12
N LEU A 168 11.91 -6.21 -50.76
CA LEU A 168 11.29 -7.37 -51.44
C LEU A 168 10.03 -6.90 -52.18
N LEU A 169 10.22 -6.30 -53.35
CA LEU A 169 9.30 -6.31 -54.48
C LEU A 169 10.09 -5.83 -55.72
N ILE A 170 10.77 -6.76 -56.39
CA ILE A 170 11.15 -6.65 -57.80
C ILE A 170 10.71 -7.97 -58.43
N GLU A 171 9.62 -7.92 -59.19
CA GLU A 171 9.49 -8.65 -60.46
C GLU A 171 9.80 -7.65 -61.58
#